data_AF-A0A918C315-F1
#
_entry.id   AF-A0A918C315-F1
#
_cell.length_a   1.000
_cell.length_b   1.000
_cell.length_c   1.000
_cell.angle_alpha   90.00
_cell.angle_beta   90.00
_cell.angle_gamma   90.00
#
_symmetry.space_group_name_H-M   'P 1'
#
loop_
_entity.id
_entity.type
_entity.pdbx_description
1 polymer ?
#
loop_
_entity_poly.entity_id
_entity_poly.type
_entity_poly.pdbx_seq_one_letter_code
_entity_poly.pdbx_strand_id
1 'polypeptide(L)'
;MRSLIRIAWCGVMASLVLSTGCSYDQSLSEKYPTQWKTCNTLFGAGNMESLRDSLDSGDLKFSESALSVDQIKNGLMREAIEPYDKFKGFEEYNVCKLSGGGHFSATVAWAADSLKAVQTYTERWHRAAEDVYVADMAGVVDLVFRCEIKGASGQQAQVLLEARVSAPNPPRVSEAFHQRLTVKLARTLRDELSCANEPEIPDDLPISG
;
A
#
# COMPACT_ATOMS: atom_id res chain seq x y z
N MET A 1 29.37 2.62 -77.49
CA MET A 1 30.28 3.76 -77.21
C MET A 1 29.56 4.70 -76.26
N ARG A 2 30.23 5.07 -75.15
CA ARG A 2 30.19 6.31 -74.34
C ARG A 2 28.84 7.06 -74.25
N SER A 3 28.34 7.52 -73.10
CA SER A 3 29.03 7.99 -71.90
C SER A 3 28.03 8.19 -70.75
N LEU A 4 28.50 7.93 -69.52
CA LEU A 4 27.93 8.40 -68.27
C LEU A 4 28.07 9.93 -68.17
N ILE A 5 27.05 10.62 -67.66
CA ILE A 5 27.22 11.94 -67.02
C ILE A 5 26.48 11.91 -65.67
N ARG A 6 27.29 11.94 -64.61
CA ARG A 6 26.89 12.27 -63.24
C ARG A 6 26.71 13.77 -63.16
N ILE A 7 25.59 14.24 -62.59
CA ILE A 7 25.52 15.58 -62.00
C ILE A 7 25.06 15.40 -60.55
N ALA A 8 26.02 15.62 -59.66
CA ALA A 8 25.79 15.80 -58.24
C ALA A 8 25.13 17.17 -58.02
N TRP A 9 24.00 17.19 -57.32
CA TRP A 9 23.46 18.41 -56.72
C TRP A 9 23.41 18.21 -55.21
N CYS A 10 24.39 18.81 -54.53
CA CYS A 10 24.33 19.14 -53.12
C CYS A 10 23.33 20.28 -52.95
N GLY A 11 22.34 20.11 -52.07
CA GLY A 11 21.33 21.13 -51.81
C GLY A 11 20.66 20.93 -50.46
N VAL A 12 21.44 21.19 -49.40
CA VAL A 12 21.02 21.65 -48.05
C VAL A 12 19.81 20.95 -47.43
N MET A 13 20.09 19.91 -46.67
CA MET A 13 19.24 19.43 -45.58
C MET A 13 19.16 20.53 -44.50
N ALA A 14 18.08 21.31 -44.51
CA ALA A 14 17.66 22.05 -43.33
C ALA A 14 17.03 21.04 -42.36
N SER A 15 17.87 20.30 -41.65
CA SER A 15 17.46 19.54 -40.48
C SER A 15 17.04 20.55 -39.42
N LEU A 16 15.75 20.86 -39.38
CA LEU A 16 15.12 21.43 -38.18
C LEU A 16 15.33 20.41 -37.06
N VAL A 17 16.40 20.64 -36.29
CA VAL A 17 16.53 20.08 -34.95
C VAL A 17 15.46 20.77 -34.14
N LEU A 18 14.26 20.21 -34.16
CA LEU A 18 13.30 20.38 -33.09
C LEU A 18 13.96 19.76 -31.88
N SER A 19 14.70 20.57 -31.12
CA SER A 19 14.99 20.31 -29.72
C SER A 19 13.65 20.36 -28.98
N THR A 20 12.84 19.32 -29.15
CA THR A 20 11.91 18.91 -28.11
C THR A 20 12.82 18.49 -26.96
N GLY A 21 13.10 19.44 -26.07
CA GLY A 21 13.55 19.10 -24.74
C GLY A 21 12.45 18.25 -24.12
N CYS A 22 12.55 16.94 -24.33
CA CYS A 22 11.89 15.98 -23.47
C CYS A 22 12.55 16.20 -22.12
N SER A 23 11.92 17.02 -21.27
CA SER A 23 12.15 16.91 -19.84
C SER A 23 11.93 15.44 -19.54
N TYR A 24 13.01 14.70 -19.31
CA TYR A 24 12.94 13.33 -18.87
C TYR A 24 12.45 13.43 -17.43
N ASP A 25 11.13 13.55 -17.27
CA ASP A 25 10.50 13.44 -15.98
C ASP A 25 10.71 12.00 -15.53
N GLN A 26 11.70 11.84 -14.65
CA GLN A 26 12.08 10.58 -14.08
C GLN A 26 10.85 9.95 -13.44
N SER A 27 10.54 8.71 -13.83
CA SER A 27 9.36 8.02 -13.34
C SER A 27 9.42 7.86 -11.82
N LEU A 28 8.25 7.74 -11.17
CA LEU A 28 8.18 7.63 -9.71
C LEU A 28 8.99 6.43 -9.17
N SER A 29 9.03 5.34 -9.92
CA SER A 29 9.79 4.13 -9.62
C SER A 29 11.31 4.33 -9.70
N GLU A 30 11.78 5.18 -10.61
CA GLU A 30 13.20 5.54 -10.71
C GLU A 30 13.59 6.55 -9.62
N LYS A 31 12.69 7.49 -9.26
CA LYS A 31 12.94 8.52 -8.25
C LYS A 31 12.87 7.99 -6.82
N TYR A 32 11.98 7.02 -6.56
CA TYR A 32 11.73 6.42 -5.24
C TYR A 32 11.71 4.88 -5.31
N PRO A 33 12.84 4.24 -5.70
CA PRO A 33 12.86 2.81 -6.02
C PRO A 33 12.49 1.92 -4.84
N THR A 34 12.94 2.26 -3.62
CA THR A 34 12.62 1.47 -2.43
C THR A 34 11.16 1.59 -2.04
N GLN A 35 10.64 2.82 -1.97
CA GLN A 35 9.23 3.09 -1.64
C GLN A 35 8.30 2.41 -2.65
N TRP A 36 8.57 2.61 -3.94
CA TRP A 36 7.78 2.04 -5.02
C TRP A 36 7.79 0.51 -4.96
N LYS A 37 8.95 -0.10 -4.72
CA LYS A 37 9.08 -1.55 -4.55
C LYS A 37 8.28 -2.06 -3.35
N THR A 38 8.41 -1.43 -2.18
CA THR A 38 7.65 -1.83 -0.97
C THR A 38 6.15 -1.74 -1.22
N CYS A 39 5.65 -0.61 -1.72
CA CYS A 39 4.23 -0.45 -2.00
C CYS A 39 3.74 -1.46 -3.06
N ASN A 40 4.53 -1.73 -4.10
CA ASN A 40 4.19 -2.75 -5.10
C ASN A 40 4.12 -4.14 -4.53
N THR A 41 5.01 -4.52 -3.61
CA THR A 41 4.92 -5.82 -2.95
C THR A 41 3.65 -5.92 -2.12
N LEU A 42 3.30 -4.87 -1.36
CA LEU A 42 2.15 -4.87 -0.46
C LEU A 42 0.80 -4.82 -1.18
N PHE A 43 0.68 -3.96 -2.19
CA PHE A 43 -0.58 -3.67 -2.88
C PHE A 43 -0.68 -4.32 -4.27
N GLY A 44 0.43 -4.76 -4.86
CA GLY A 44 0.50 -5.22 -6.24
C GLY A 44 0.62 -4.06 -7.25
N ALA A 45 1.39 -4.29 -8.31
CA ALA A 45 1.72 -3.26 -9.30
C ALA A 45 0.48 -2.62 -9.95
N GLY A 46 -0.53 -3.40 -10.33
CA GLY A 46 -1.74 -2.85 -10.97
C GLY A 46 -2.53 -1.87 -10.07
N ASN A 47 -2.58 -2.15 -8.77
CA ASN A 47 -3.21 -1.25 -7.81
C ASN A 47 -2.37 0.01 -7.60
N MET A 48 -1.04 -0.10 -7.55
CA MET A 48 -0.15 1.05 -7.40
C MET A 48 -0.17 1.98 -8.62
N GLU A 49 -0.25 1.41 -9.83
CA GLU A 49 -0.44 2.17 -11.06
C GLU A 49 -1.80 2.89 -11.06
N SER A 50 -2.88 2.19 -10.70
CA SER A 50 -4.22 2.80 -10.58
C SER A 50 -4.27 3.91 -9.53
N LEU A 51 -3.57 3.73 -8.41
CA LEU A 51 -3.46 4.74 -7.35
C LEU A 51 -2.66 5.95 -7.82
N ARG A 52 -1.52 5.74 -8.51
CA ARG A 52 -0.73 6.82 -9.12
C ARG A 52 -1.60 7.65 -10.05
N ASP A 53 -2.35 6.98 -10.92
CA ASP A 53 -3.22 7.63 -11.90
C ASP A 53 -4.39 8.35 -11.21
N SER A 54 -4.91 7.84 -10.09
CA SER A 54 -5.98 8.51 -9.32
C SER A 54 -5.52 9.77 -8.58
N LEU A 55 -4.24 9.81 -8.21
CA LEU A 55 -3.62 10.96 -7.54
C LEU A 55 -3.12 12.02 -8.55
N ASP A 56 -3.20 11.72 -9.86
CA ASP A 56 -2.88 12.53 -11.04
C ASP A 56 -2.23 13.89 -10.72
N SER A 57 -0.92 13.89 -10.52
CA SER A 57 -0.16 15.13 -10.31
C SER A 57 1.29 15.00 -10.72
N GLY A 58 1.81 16.04 -11.38
CA GLY A 58 3.24 16.15 -11.74
C GLY A 58 4.17 16.30 -10.53
N ASP A 59 3.63 16.52 -9.33
CA ASP A 59 4.41 16.63 -8.08
C ASP A 59 4.33 15.39 -7.18
N LEU A 60 3.83 14.27 -7.72
CA LEU A 60 3.65 13.03 -6.98
C LEU A 60 4.95 12.61 -6.27
N LYS A 61 4.85 12.39 -4.96
CA LYS A 61 6.00 12.10 -4.11
C LYS A 61 5.64 11.20 -2.94
N PHE A 62 6.58 10.35 -2.57
CA PHE A 62 6.57 9.68 -1.28
C PHE A 62 7.04 10.64 -0.19
N SER A 63 6.34 10.64 0.95
CA SER A 63 6.63 11.59 2.03
C SER A 63 7.61 11.06 3.09
N GLU A 64 7.97 9.77 3.07
CA GLU A 64 8.76 9.13 4.13
C GLU A 64 9.87 8.23 3.57
N SER A 65 10.88 7.97 4.41
CA SER A 65 11.89 6.95 4.16
C SER A 65 11.22 5.57 4.17
N ALA A 66 11.35 4.83 3.07
CA ALA A 66 10.76 3.51 2.96
C ALA A 66 11.36 2.54 3.98
N LEU A 67 10.50 1.88 4.75
CA LEU A 67 10.83 0.56 5.27
C LEU A 67 10.70 -0.46 4.14
N SER A 68 11.62 -1.43 4.08
CA SER A 68 11.42 -2.61 3.25
C SER A 68 10.34 -3.51 3.87
N VAL A 69 9.73 -4.37 3.05
CA VAL A 69 8.78 -5.39 3.53
C VAL A 69 9.43 -6.28 4.61
N ASP A 70 10.70 -6.64 4.44
CA ASP A 70 11.44 -7.42 5.44
C ASP A 70 11.59 -6.67 6.77
N GLN A 71 11.80 -5.35 6.75
CA GLN A 71 11.89 -4.55 7.97
C GLN A 71 10.55 -4.51 8.71
N ILE A 72 9.45 -4.31 7.97
CA ILE A 72 8.08 -4.32 8.53
C ILE A 72 7.79 -5.70 9.14
N LYS A 73 8.02 -6.78 8.38
CA LYS A 73 7.84 -8.16 8.83
C LYS A 73 8.64 -8.46 10.10
N ASN A 74 9.94 -8.15 10.10
CA ASN A 74 10.81 -8.43 11.25
C ASN A 74 10.38 -7.62 12.49
N GLY A 75 9.92 -6.38 12.29
CA GLY A 75 9.37 -5.56 13.37
C GLY A 75 8.12 -6.20 13.99
N LEU A 76 7.13 -6.53 13.17
CA LEU A 76 5.88 -7.16 13.60
C LEU A 76 6.11 -8.52 14.27
N MET A 77 6.93 -9.39 13.69
CA MET A 77 7.24 -10.71 14.27
C MET A 77 7.91 -10.57 15.64
N ARG A 78 8.85 -9.62 15.78
CA ARG A 78 9.52 -9.36 17.05
C ARG A 78 8.52 -8.90 18.11
N GLU A 79 7.66 -7.95 17.78
CA GLU A 79 6.62 -7.45 18.71
C GLU A 79 5.63 -8.53 19.13
N ALA A 80 5.32 -9.50 18.26
CA ALA A 80 4.45 -10.62 18.60
C ALA A 80 5.10 -11.61 19.59
N ILE A 81 6.42 -11.73 19.59
CA ILE A 81 7.17 -12.70 20.40
C ILE A 81 7.64 -12.08 21.73
N GLU A 82 8.05 -10.82 21.71
CA GLU A 82 8.56 -10.12 22.89
C GLU A 82 7.41 -9.79 23.88
N PRO A 83 7.69 -9.72 25.19
CA PRO A 83 6.71 -9.29 26.17
C PRO A 83 6.18 -7.88 25.88
N TYR A 84 4.86 -7.70 25.93
CA TYR A 84 4.21 -6.43 25.63
C TYR A 84 4.57 -5.36 26.66
N ASP A 85 5.13 -4.25 26.17
CA ASP A 85 5.36 -3.06 26.96
C ASP A 85 4.17 -2.10 26.83
N LYS A 86 3.31 -2.07 27.84
CA LYS A 86 2.13 -1.19 27.88
C LYS A 86 2.45 0.31 27.84
N PHE A 87 3.66 0.73 28.23
CA PHE A 87 4.05 2.15 28.19
C PHE A 87 4.48 2.56 26.79
N LYS A 88 5.08 1.62 26.05
CA LYS A 88 5.48 1.83 24.66
C LYS A 88 4.30 1.63 23.70
N GLY A 89 3.45 0.64 23.96
CA GLY A 89 2.46 0.18 22.99
C GLY A 89 3.10 -0.59 21.82
N PHE A 90 2.29 -0.89 20.82
CA PHE A 90 2.76 -1.43 19.54
C PHE A 90 3.23 -0.31 18.62
N GLU A 91 4.23 -0.60 17.79
CA GLU A 91 4.71 0.35 16.79
C GLU A 91 3.73 0.39 15.61
N GLU A 92 3.41 1.59 15.13
CA GLU A 92 2.69 1.75 13.87
C GLU A 92 3.68 1.92 12.72
N TYR A 93 3.63 0.99 11.77
CA TYR A 93 4.51 0.99 10.60
C TYR A 93 3.80 1.70 9.44
N ASN A 94 4.33 2.84 9.01
CA ASN A 94 3.92 3.51 7.78
C ASN A 94 4.48 2.74 6.58
N VAL A 95 3.62 1.96 5.91
CA VAL A 95 4.08 1.01 4.87
C VAL A 95 4.04 1.59 3.47
N CYS A 96 3.17 2.57 3.23
CA CYS A 96 3.12 3.28 1.95
C CYS A 96 2.45 4.64 2.15
N LYS A 97 3.09 5.71 1.70
CA LYS A 97 2.54 7.07 1.84
C LYS A 97 2.89 7.94 0.64
N LEU A 98 1.85 8.35 -0.07
CA LEU A 98 1.94 9.01 -1.35
C LEU A 98 1.14 10.32 -1.30
N SER A 99 1.68 11.38 -1.88
CA SER A 99 1.05 12.70 -1.93
C SER A 99 1.19 13.32 -3.30
N GLY A 100 0.16 14.04 -3.73
CA GLY A 100 0.04 14.73 -5.02
C GLY A 100 -1.29 15.47 -5.08
N GLY A 101 -2.15 15.15 -6.06
CA GLY A 101 -3.53 15.66 -6.15
C GLY A 101 -4.47 15.20 -5.02
N GLY A 102 -3.97 14.35 -4.11
CA GLY A 102 -4.59 13.89 -2.88
C GLY A 102 -3.56 13.25 -1.96
N HIS A 103 -4.02 12.66 -0.86
CA HIS A 103 -3.16 11.89 0.04
C HIS A 103 -3.60 10.43 0.10
N PHE A 104 -2.63 9.53 -0.01
CA PHE A 104 -2.79 8.13 0.32
C PHE A 104 -1.79 7.76 1.42
N SER A 105 -2.27 7.05 2.43
CA SER A 105 -1.43 6.46 3.46
C SER A 105 -1.94 5.08 3.84
N ALA A 106 -1.03 4.15 4.07
CA ALA A 106 -1.32 2.87 4.64
C ALA A 106 -0.40 2.60 5.83
N THR A 107 -0.99 2.12 6.92
CA THR A 107 -0.29 1.73 8.13
C THR A 107 -0.63 0.31 8.53
N VAL A 108 0.30 -0.32 9.25
CA VAL A 108 0.10 -1.66 9.82
C VAL A 108 0.62 -1.66 11.24
N ALA A 109 -0.10 -2.32 12.14
CA ALA A 109 0.29 -2.45 13.54
C ALA A 109 -0.39 -3.67 14.16
N TRP A 110 0.09 -4.12 15.31
CA TRP A 110 -0.74 -4.95 16.19
C TRP A 110 -1.80 -4.04 16.84
N ALA A 111 -3.06 -4.48 16.83
CA ALA A 111 -4.16 -3.73 17.42
C ALA A 111 -3.99 -3.66 18.94
N ALA A 112 -4.21 -2.47 19.50
CA ALA A 112 -4.23 -2.27 20.95
C ALA A 112 -5.49 -2.90 21.58
N ASP A 113 -6.58 -2.99 20.81
CA ASP A 113 -7.84 -3.57 21.24
C ASP A 113 -7.78 -5.10 21.29
N SER A 114 -8.28 -5.67 22.38
CA SER A 114 -8.51 -7.12 22.48
C SER A 114 -9.59 -7.57 21.50
N LEU A 115 -9.57 -8.86 21.11
CA LEU A 115 -10.65 -9.44 20.29
C LEU A 115 -12.03 -9.23 20.91
N LYS A 116 -12.14 -9.35 22.24
CA LYS A 116 -13.38 -9.10 22.96
C LYS A 116 -13.86 -7.65 22.81
N ALA A 117 -12.96 -6.68 22.82
CA ALA A 117 -13.29 -5.27 22.64
C ALA A 117 -13.83 -5.00 21.23
N VAL A 118 -13.13 -5.51 20.21
CA VAL A 118 -13.58 -5.45 18.81
C VAL A 118 -14.95 -6.09 18.62
N GLN A 119 -15.18 -7.27 19.21
CA GLN A 119 -16.46 -7.98 19.15
C GLN A 119 -17.62 -7.27 19.86
N THR A 120 -17.32 -6.49 20.90
CA THR A 120 -18.35 -5.83 21.72
C THR A 120 -18.71 -4.45 21.18
N TYR A 121 -17.76 -3.74 20.57
CA TYR A 121 -17.99 -2.38 20.08
C TYR A 121 -18.51 -2.36 18.62
N THR A 122 -19.71 -2.92 18.44
CA THR A 122 -20.32 -3.14 17.11
C THR A 122 -20.79 -1.87 16.40
N GLU A 123 -20.81 -0.73 17.08
CA GLU A 123 -21.05 0.59 16.47
C GLU A 123 -19.88 1.01 15.56
N ARG A 124 -18.67 0.53 15.86
CA ARG A 124 -17.46 0.78 15.05
C ARG A 124 -17.11 -0.43 14.19
N TRP A 125 -17.06 -1.61 14.79
CA TRP A 125 -16.51 -2.80 14.16
C TRP A 125 -17.62 -3.68 13.59
N HIS A 126 -17.55 -3.93 12.29
CA HIS A 126 -18.43 -4.84 11.58
C HIS A 126 -17.70 -6.13 11.27
N ARG A 127 -18.31 -7.26 11.60
CA ARG A 127 -17.71 -8.57 11.34
C ARG A 127 -17.78 -8.89 9.85
N ALA A 128 -16.63 -9.07 9.21
CA ALA A 128 -16.51 -9.45 7.80
C ALA A 128 -16.42 -10.98 7.63
N ALA A 129 -15.71 -11.67 8.53
CA ALA A 129 -15.59 -13.13 8.55
C ALA A 129 -15.29 -13.62 9.99
N GLU A 130 -14.91 -14.89 10.16
CA GLU A 130 -14.38 -15.38 11.44
C GLU A 130 -13.07 -14.68 11.80
N ASP A 131 -13.04 -14.06 12.98
CA ASP A 131 -11.91 -13.27 13.48
C ASP A 131 -11.41 -12.16 12.52
N VAL A 132 -12.25 -11.69 11.60
CA VAL A 132 -11.98 -10.54 10.71
C VAL A 132 -13.06 -9.49 10.89
N TYR A 133 -12.66 -8.26 11.22
CA TYR A 133 -13.55 -7.13 11.45
C TYR A 133 -13.05 -5.90 10.68
N VAL A 134 -13.99 -5.07 10.27
CA VAL A 134 -13.73 -3.85 9.51
C VAL A 134 -14.41 -2.67 10.17
N ALA A 135 -13.78 -1.51 10.10
CA ALA A 135 -14.38 -0.22 10.41
C ALA A 135 -14.11 0.74 9.24
N ASP A 136 -15.06 1.61 8.93
CA ASP A 136 -14.84 2.74 8.03
C ASP A 136 -15.22 4.03 8.74
N MET A 137 -14.25 4.93 8.77
CA MET A 137 -14.38 6.23 9.38
C MET A 137 -13.92 7.29 8.37
N ALA A 138 -14.89 7.81 7.61
CA ALA A 138 -14.74 9.01 6.79
C ALA A 138 -13.57 8.95 5.79
N GLY A 139 -13.44 7.83 5.06
CA GLY A 139 -12.34 7.67 4.09
C GLY A 139 -11.09 7.04 4.70
N VAL A 140 -11.26 6.35 5.83
CA VAL A 140 -10.25 5.48 6.44
C VAL A 140 -10.90 4.13 6.66
N VAL A 141 -10.36 3.09 6.04
CA VAL A 141 -10.79 1.70 6.25
C VAL A 141 -9.75 1.01 7.13
N ASP A 142 -10.19 0.59 8.31
CA ASP A 142 -9.43 -0.26 9.22
C ASP A 142 -9.92 -1.71 9.05
N LEU A 143 -8.99 -2.64 8.88
CA LEU A 143 -9.28 -4.07 8.88
C LEU A 143 -8.41 -4.74 9.94
N VAL A 144 -9.05 -5.37 10.93
CA VAL A 144 -8.39 -6.16 11.96
C VAL A 144 -8.66 -7.63 11.76
N PHE A 145 -7.63 -8.46 11.89
CA PHE A 145 -7.76 -9.89 11.80
C PHE A 145 -6.80 -10.62 12.72
N ARG A 146 -7.19 -11.79 13.24
CA ARG A 146 -6.31 -12.58 14.09
C ARG A 146 -5.18 -13.20 13.27
N CYS A 147 -3.94 -12.93 13.65
CA CYS A 147 -2.75 -13.55 13.05
C CYS A 147 -1.92 -14.25 14.12
N GLU A 148 -1.91 -15.58 14.09
CA GLU A 148 -1.13 -16.38 15.04
C GLU A 148 0.33 -16.50 14.61
N ILE A 149 1.24 -15.91 15.38
CA ILE A 149 2.68 -16.00 15.13
C ILE A 149 3.28 -17.15 15.95
N LYS A 150 3.99 -18.06 15.28
CA LYS A 150 4.69 -19.16 15.95
C LYS A 150 5.73 -18.61 16.92
N GLY A 151 5.64 -19.02 18.19
CA GLY A 151 6.54 -18.56 19.25
C GLY A 151 6.01 -17.38 20.06
N ALA A 152 4.89 -16.76 19.65
CA ALA A 152 4.15 -15.86 20.51
C ALA A 152 3.56 -16.65 21.69
N SER A 153 3.69 -16.13 22.92
CA SER A 153 3.13 -16.77 24.12
C SER A 153 2.60 -15.75 25.12
N GLY A 154 1.60 -16.15 25.94
CA GLY A 154 1.01 -15.32 27.00
C GLY A 154 -0.37 -14.73 26.67
N GLN A 155 -0.86 -13.82 27.52
CA GLN A 155 -2.12 -13.06 27.35
C GLN A 155 -2.17 -12.25 26.03
N GLN A 156 -1.02 -12.16 25.36
CA GLN A 156 -0.75 -11.57 24.04
C GLN A 156 -1.22 -12.44 22.86
N ALA A 157 -1.73 -13.66 23.10
CA ALA A 157 -2.24 -14.56 22.06
C ALA A 157 -3.49 -14.03 21.30
N GLN A 158 -4.02 -12.86 21.67
CA GLN A 158 -5.03 -12.13 20.92
C GLN A 158 -4.36 -11.08 20.02
N VAL A 159 -3.51 -11.55 19.11
CA VAL A 159 -2.73 -10.76 18.15
C VAL A 159 -3.60 -10.41 16.96
N LEU A 160 -4.51 -9.47 17.17
CA LEU A 160 -5.21 -8.82 16.06
C LEU A 160 -4.20 -7.95 15.32
N LEU A 161 -3.93 -8.27 14.05
CA LEU A 161 -3.17 -7.41 13.17
C LEU A 161 -4.14 -6.40 12.54
N GLU A 162 -3.79 -5.13 12.60
CA GLU A 162 -4.53 -4.03 11.99
C GLU A 162 -3.84 -3.58 10.70
N ALA A 163 -4.62 -3.54 9.63
CA ALA A 163 -4.26 -2.93 8.36
C ALA A 163 -5.18 -1.73 8.14
N ARG A 164 -4.60 -0.52 8.12
CA ARG A 164 -5.32 0.72 7.92
C ARG A 164 -4.93 1.33 6.59
N VAL A 165 -5.93 1.71 5.80
CA VAL A 165 -5.74 2.46 4.56
C VAL A 165 -6.56 3.73 4.63
N SER A 166 -5.92 4.86 4.33
CA SER A 166 -6.58 6.13 4.07
C SER A 166 -6.27 6.56 2.64
N ALA A 167 -7.30 6.87 1.88
CA ALA A 167 -7.21 7.32 0.50
C ALA A 167 -8.08 8.57 0.31
N PRO A 168 -7.89 9.35 -0.77
CA PRO A 168 -8.78 10.47 -1.04
C PRO A 168 -10.21 9.98 -1.23
N ASN A 169 -11.20 10.70 -0.70
CA ASN A 169 -12.61 10.35 -0.89
C ASN A 169 -13.04 10.45 -2.38
N PRO A 170 -14.17 9.84 -2.73
CA PRO A 170 -14.78 10.00 -4.05
C PRO A 170 -14.91 11.48 -4.46
N PRO A 171 -14.75 11.81 -5.76
CA PRO A 171 -14.69 10.89 -6.90
C PRO A 171 -13.27 10.39 -7.24
N ARG A 172 -12.22 10.80 -6.51
CA ARG A 172 -10.83 10.47 -6.89
C ARG A 172 -10.51 8.98 -6.73
N VAL A 173 -10.86 8.41 -5.59
CA VAL A 173 -10.76 6.98 -5.34
C VAL A 173 -12.15 6.50 -4.96
N SER A 174 -12.62 5.45 -5.62
CA SER A 174 -13.90 4.83 -5.29
C SER A 174 -13.80 4.03 -3.99
N GLU A 175 -14.90 3.94 -3.25
CA GLU A 175 -15.00 3.12 -2.05
C GLU A 175 -14.59 1.66 -2.33
N ALA A 176 -15.04 1.09 -3.45
CA ALA A 176 -14.65 -0.26 -3.85
C ALA A 176 -13.14 -0.42 -4.09
N PHE A 177 -12.46 0.61 -4.62
CA PHE A 177 -11.01 0.57 -4.78
C PHE A 177 -10.30 0.70 -3.42
N HIS A 178 -10.82 1.53 -2.53
CA HIS A 178 -10.30 1.68 -1.16
C HIS A 178 -10.40 0.37 -0.36
N GLN A 179 -11.56 -0.28 -0.40
CA GLN A 179 -11.76 -1.61 0.20
C GLN A 179 -10.79 -2.63 -0.38
N ARG A 180 -10.64 -2.67 -1.70
CA ARG A 180 -9.71 -3.57 -2.39
C ARG A 180 -8.26 -3.37 -1.93
N LEU A 181 -7.81 -2.13 -1.77
CA LEU A 181 -6.45 -1.84 -1.26
C LEU A 181 -6.27 -2.37 0.16
N THR A 182 -7.28 -2.22 1.02
CA THR A 182 -7.25 -2.70 2.41
C THR A 182 -7.22 -4.22 2.49
N VAL A 183 -8.11 -4.91 1.75
CA VAL A 183 -8.13 -6.38 1.65
C VAL A 183 -6.79 -6.89 1.13
N LYS A 184 -6.24 -6.23 0.11
CA LYS A 184 -4.96 -6.63 -0.48
C LYS A 184 -3.82 -6.50 0.52
N LEU A 185 -3.73 -5.38 1.25
CA LEU A 185 -2.74 -5.18 2.29
C LEU A 185 -2.84 -6.27 3.37
N ALA A 186 -4.04 -6.50 3.90
CA ALA A 186 -4.28 -7.49 4.95
C ALA A 186 -3.88 -8.90 4.52
N ARG A 187 -4.23 -9.32 3.30
CA ARG A 187 -3.84 -10.63 2.75
C ARG A 187 -2.33 -10.74 2.54
N THR A 188 -1.69 -9.70 2.00
CA THR A 188 -0.23 -9.71 1.84
C THR A 188 0.46 -9.83 3.20
N LEU A 189 0.01 -9.10 4.22
CA LEU A 189 0.57 -9.20 5.58
C LEU A 189 0.37 -10.59 6.18
N ARG A 190 -0.83 -11.19 6.00
CA ARG A 190 -1.10 -12.55 6.45
C ARG A 190 -0.08 -13.54 5.90
N ASP A 191 0.19 -13.44 4.60
CA ASP A 191 1.10 -14.34 3.90
C ASP A 191 2.56 -14.06 4.30
N GLU A 192 2.97 -12.80 4.35
CA GLU A 192 4.32 -12.37 4.72
C GLU A 192 4.69 -12.75 6.16
N LEU A 193 3.75 -12.61 7.10
CA LEU A 193 3.93 -13.01 8.50
C LEU A 193 3.74 -14.51 8.71
N SER A 194 3.24 -15.23 7.71
CA SER A 194 2.93 -16.66 7.79
C SER A 194 2.04 -16.98 8.99
N CYS A 195 0.91 -16.25 9.12
CA CYS A 195 -0.05 -16.44 10.19
C CYS A 195 -0.51 -17.90 10.24
N ALA A 196 -0.26 -18.59 11.36
CA ALA A 196 -0.45 -20.03 11.49
C ALA A 196 -1.93 -20.47 11.40
N ASN A 197 -2.86 -19.56 11.71
CA ASN A 197 -4.29 -19.79 11.66
C ASN A 197 -4.92 -19.47 10.30
N GLU A 198 -4.14 -19.01 9.32
CA GLU A 198 -4.56 -18.75 7.93
C GLU A 198 -5.93 -18.05 7.80
N PRO A 199 -6.12 -16.85 8.39
CA PRO A 199 -7.41 -16.17 8.41
C PRO A 199 -7.94 -15.91 7.00
N GLU A 200 -9.23 -16.23 6.80
CA GLU A 200 -9.94 -15.96 5.56
C GLU A 200 -10.41 -14.51 5.54
N ILE A 201 -9.71 -13.69 4.77
CA ILE A 201 -10.08 -12.28 4.55
C ILE A 201 -10.96 -12.22 3.30
N PRO A 202 -12.25 -11.86 3.39
CA PRO A 202 -13.15 -11.82 2.24
C PRO A 202 -12.80 -10.70 1.26
N ASP A 203 -13.24 -10.82 0.01
CA ASP A 203 -13.08 -9.77 -1.00
C ASP A 203 -13.97 -8.55 -0.71
N ASP A 204 -15.20 -8.82 -0.31
CA ASP A 204 -16.21 -7.81 0.00
C ASP A 204 -16.25 -7.56 1.51
N LEU A 205 -16.12 -6.29 1.90
CA LEU A 205 -16.18 -5.87 3.29
C LEU A 205 -17.58 -5.31 3.61
N PRO A 206 -18.19 -5.63 4.77
CA PRO A 206 -19.52 -5.16 5.16
C PRO A 206 -19.47 -3.72 5.65
N ILE A 207 -18.96 -2.84 4.81
CA ILE A 207 -18.87 -1.41 5.08
C ILE A 207 -20.06 -0.76 4.40
N SER A 208 -20.88 -0.07 5.20
CA SER A 208 -22.09 0.59 4.67
C SER A 208 -21.68 1.78 3.81
N GLY A 209 -22.16 1.80 2.56
CA GLY A 209 -22.27 3.03 1.76
C GLY A 209 -23.53 3.82 2.13
#